data_AF-A0A1B6E3U1-F1
#
_entry.id   AF-A0A1B6E3U1-F1
#
_cell.length_a   1.000
_cell.length_b   1.000
_cell.length_c   1.000
_cell.angle_alpha   90.00
_cell.angle_beta   90.00
_cell.angle_gamma   90.00
#
_symmetry.space_group_name_H-M   'P 1'
#
loop_
_entity.id
_entity.type
_entity.pdbx_description
1 polymer ?
#
loop_
_entity_poly.entity_id
_entity_poly.type
_entity_poly.pdbx_seq_one_letter_code
_entity_poly.pdbx_strand_id
1 'polypeptide(L)'
;NKWLWPIPGRNTPADWFFAFFDDVLCDTIVRETNDNAWKVLESRSLTPKSRINKWKALTTEELKVFIGLLFHMGTVKTNRFNDYWKTSRFFNFGCVRDQMSRDRFLLILRVLHFSKDPPEEQNIDKLHKIRLLVDTFNNGMARMYYPDRNLSIDESMILFRGRLHFRQYIKGKRHKYGIKVYSLCETDGLCLRFTVYSGKGGELGGVGHATKVVMYLMRGLLGNGHSLYLDNYYNSFPLAAQLLSNDTYCTGTLRRKMKFFPREVTEAKLKKDETLARYADGVMVGQWVDKRPVRYISTEFENTMATTINHRGVENQKPLPIVHYNAKMKGVDRHDQLLSYYPCDHKSIRWYKKVFIHVLQMMMVNSHKIFTFHNNTKMSFYDFRLEVIDALLPVKIAQIPRLPVQGAKVPHVISKIQKKNEQNKRVSRRWCQQCTKDGYRKRTTYMCIQCPGEPALCPLGCFFKWHKP
;
A
#
# COMPACT_ATOMS: atom_id res chain seq x y z
N ASN A 1 -27.30 11.19 5.69
CA ASN A 1 -26.20 11.36 4.72
C ASN A 1 -25.02 10.54 5.24
N LYS A 2 -24.58 9.46 4.57
CA LYS A 2 -23.50 8.58 5.08
C LYS A 2 -22.10 9.21 4.95
N TRP A 3 -21.99 10.24 4.12
CA TRP A 3 -20.75 10.94 3.85
C TRP A 3 -20.65 12.17 4.75
N LEU A 4 -19.55 12.27 5.51
CA LEU A 4 -19.32 13.31 6.52
C LEU A 4 -18.30 14.37 6.07
N TRP A 5 -17.47 14.04 5.08
CA TRP A 5 -16.38 14.89 4.59
C TRP A 5 -16.75 15.54 3.25
N PRO A 6 -16.17 16.68 2.84
CA PRO A 6 -16.37 17.20 1.48
C PRO A 6 -15.79 16.26 0.40
N ILE A 7 -16.25 16.38 -0.84
CA ILE A 7 -15.66 15.64 -1.96
C ILE A 7 -14.18 16.06 -2.10
N PRO A 8 -13.21 15.13 -2.07
CA PRO A 8 -11.80 15.48 -2.13
C PRO A 8 -11.39 16.01 -3.51
N GLY A 9 -10.63 17.12 -3.51
CA GLY A 9 -9.93 17.62 -4.70
C GLY A 9 -10.83 17.77 -5.92
N ARG A 10 -10.42 17.15 -7.03
CA ARG A 10 -11.16 17.13 -8.32
C ARG A 10 -12.02 15.88 -8.46
N ASN A 11 -12.30 15.17 -7.36
CA ASN A 11 -13.05 13.92 -7.34
C ASN A 11 -12.40 12.81 -8.20
N THR A 12 -11.07 12.77 -8.27
CA THR A 12 -10.32 11.71 -8.98
C THR A 12 -9.95 10.58 -8.03
N PRO A 13 -9.69 9.34 -8.52
CA PRO A 13 -9.21 8.24 -7.68
C PRO A 13 -8.03 8.61 -6.76
N ALA A 14 -7.08 9.39 -7.27
CA ALA A 14 -5.95 9.90 -6.51
C ALA A 14 -6.37 10.83 -5.37
N ASP A 15 -7.32 11.75 -5.60
CA ASP A 15 -7.82 12.66 -4.55
C ASP A 15 -8.42 11.87 -3.38
N TRP A 16 -9.17 10.80 -3.66
CA TRP A 16 -9.74 9.94 -2.63
C TRP A 16 -8.67 9.17 -1.85
N PHE A 17 -7.61 8.71 -2.52
CA PHE A 17 -6.47 8.10 -1.83
C PHE A 17 -5.72 9.09 -0.93
N PHE A 18 -5.43 10.30 -1.44
CA PHE A 18 -4.74 11.34 -0.67
C PHE A 18 -5.60 11.95 0.44
N ALA A 19 -6.92 11.76 0.40
CA ALA A 19 -7.78 12.13 1.52
C ALA A 19 -7.59 11.19 2.74
N PHE A 20 -7.10 9.96 2.54
CA PHE A 20 -6.63 9.08 3.61
C PHE A 20 -5.13 9.26 3.91
N PHE A 21 -4.33 9.38 2.86
CA PHE A 21 -2.88 9.55 2.93
C PHE A 21 -2.52 11.03 2.71
N ASP A 22 -2.94 11.86 3.65
CA ASP A 22 -2.84 13.32 3.55
C ASP A 22 -1.40 13.84 3.71
N ASP A 23 -1.20 15.13 3.41
CA ASP A 23 0.12 15.76 3.50
C ASP A 23 0.64 15.80 4.95
N VAL A 24 -0.25 15.86 5.96
CA VAL A 24 0.14 15.82 7.38
C VAL A 24 0.78 14.47 7.73
N LEU A 25 0.17 13.37 7.29
CA LEU A 25 0.75 12.04 7.45
C LEU A 25 2.06 11.93 6.66
N CYS A 26 2.12 12.42 5.43
CA CYS A 26 3.33 12.42 4.62
C CYS A 26 4.49 13.14 5.34
N ASP A 27 4.28 14.38 5.75
CA ASP A 27 5.28 15.22 6.40
C ASP A 27 5.75 14.61 7.72
N THR A 28 4.82 13.99 8.46
CA THR A 28 5.17 13.25 9.68
C THR A 28 6.07 12.06 9.39
N ILE A 29 5.73 11.23 8.39
CA ILE A 29 6.55 10.08 7.99
C ILE A 29 7.92 10.53 7.48
N VAL A 30 7.97 11.61 6.70
CA VAL A 30 9.21 12.21 6.18
C VAL A 30 10.11 12.63 7.33
N ARG A 31 9.57 13.40 8.29
CA ARG A 31 10.32 13.87 9.47
C ARG A 31 10.87 12.69 10.28
N GLU A 32 10.03 11.75 10.68
CA GLU A 32 10.46 10.59 11.49
C GLU A 32 11.46 9.69 10.74
N THR A 33 11.35 9.58 9.41
CA THR A 33 12.28 8.82 8.58
C THR A 33 13.63 9.51 8.47
N ASN A 34 13.65 10.84 8.31
CA ASN A 34 14.87 11.65 8.30
C ASN A 34 15.59 11.59 9.66
N ASP A 35 14.86 11.72 10.76
CA ASP A 35 15.40 11.61 12.12
C ASP A 35 16.02 10.22 12.37
N ASN A 36 15.33 9.15 11.93
CA ASN A 36 15.86 7.80 12.03
C ASN A 36 17.09 7.56 11.13
N ALA A 37 17.19 8.26 9.99
CA ALA A 37 18.37 8.17 9.14
C ALA A 37 19.61 8.75 9.83
N TRP A 38 19.47 9.89 10.53
CA TRP A 38 20.54 10.50 11.32
C TRP A 38 21.03 9.59 12.44
N LYS A 39 20.12 8.96 13.18
CA LYS A 39 20.47 7.96 14.21
C LYS A 39 21.29 6.79 13.64
N VAL A 40 20.93 6.32 12.44
CA VAL A 40 21.69 5.25 11.79
C VAL A 40 23.08 5.75 11.34
N LEU A 41 23.18 6.99 10.88
CA LEU A 41 24.44 7.63 10.47
C LEU A 41 25.40 7.83 11.66
N GLU A 42 24.88 8.17 12.84
CA GLU A 42 25.66 8.34 14.06
C GLU A 42 26.11 7.01 14.69
N SER A 43 25.61 5.87 14.19
CA SER A 43 25.97 4.57 14.75
C SER A 43 27.45 4.23 14.49
N ARG A 44 28.15 3.77 15.54
CA ARG A 44 29.60 3.44 15.52
C ARG A 44 30.02 2.28 14.61
N SER A 45 29.10 1.74 13.80
CA SER A 45 29.29 0.51 13.01
C SER A 45 29.38 0.74 11.49
N LEU A 46 29.41 1.99 11.03
CA LEU A 46 29.39 2.31 9.62
C LEU A 46 30.78 2.33 8.99
N THR A 47 30.93 1.62 7.88
CA THR A 47 32.13 1.71 7.03
C THR A 47 32.00 2.90 6.07
N PRO A 48 33.11 3.51 5.59
CA PRO A 48 33.08 4.63 4.63
C PRO A 48 32.32 4.31 3.33
N LYS A 49 32.30 3.04 2.91
CA LYS A 49 31.60 2.55 1.71
C LYS A 49 30.11 2.23 1.96
N SER A 50 29.61 2.40 3.18
CA SER A 50 28.21 2.11 3.50
C SER A 50 27.28 3.01 2.68
N ARG A 51 26.27 2.41 2.05
CA ARG A 51 25.31 3.15 1.20
C ARG A 51 24.59 4.26 1.97
N ILE A 52 24.41 4.12 3.28
CA ILE A 52 23.73 5.12 4.11
C ILE A 52 24.48 6.45 4.14
N ASN A 53 25.80 6.45 3.93
CA ASN A 53 26.61 7.67 3.87
C ASN A 53 26.23 8.59 2.69
N LYS A 54 25.45 8.07 1.72
CA LYS A 54 24.87 8.83 0.61
C LYS A 54 23.44 9.30 0.89
N TRP A 55 22.99 9.23 2.15
CA TRP A 55 21.67 9.69 2.53
C TRP A 55 21.49 11.17 2.19
N LYS A 56 20.34 11.48 1.61
CA LYS A 56 19.82 12.82 1.44
C LYS A 56 18.48 12.86 2.12
N ALA A 57 18.13 14.00 2.73
CA ALA A 57 16.83 14.18 3.36
C ALA A 57 15.73 13.75 2.38
N LEU A 58 14.83 12.90 2.85
CA LEU A 58 13.63 12.51 2.14
C LEU A 58 12.69 13.73 2.08
N THR A 59 12.07 13.95 0.92
CA THR A 59 10.98 14.93 0.75
C THR A 59 9.63 14.22 0.64
N THR A 60 8.55 14.98 0.76
CA THR A 60 7.18 14.46 0.60
C THR A 60 6.92 13.93 -0.80
N GLU A 61 7.47 14.57 -1.83
CA GLU A 61 7.40 14.11 -3.22
C GLU A 61 8.15 12.79 -3.42
N GLU A 62 9.36 12.66 -2.86
CA GLU A 62 10.11 11.41 -2.92
C GLU A 62 9.40 10.27 -2.16
N LEU A 63 8.74 10.57 -1.04
CA LEU A 63 7.93 9.59 -0.31
C LEU A 63 6.73 9.14 -1.15
N LYS A 64 6.03 10.07 -1.80
CA LYS A 64 4.92 9.76 -2.73
C LYS A 64 5.40 8.86 -3.87
N VAL A 65 6.54 9.18 -4.51
CA VAL A 65 7.15 8.31 -5.53
C VAL A 65 7.50 6.93 -4.96
N PHE A 66 8.09 6.86 -3.77
CA PHE A 66 8.41 5.59 -3.11
C PHE A 66 7.16 4.72 -2.90
N ILE A 67 6.03 5.33 -2.51
CA ILE A 67 4.74 4.65 -2.33
C ILE A 67 4.15 4.21 -3.67
N GLY A 68 4.20 5.07 -4.70
CA GLY A 68 3.78 4.71 -6.06
C GLY A 68 4.54 3.48 -6.56
N LEU A 69 5.85 3.42 -6.31
CA LEU A 69 6.66 2.25 -6.63
C LEU A 69 6.22 1.01 -5.83
N LEU A 70 5.92 1.13 -4.53
CA LEU A 70 5.38 0.01 -3.75
C LEU A 70 4.05 -0.52 -4.32
N PHE A 71 3.15 0.37 -4.74
CA PHE A 71 1.89 -0.05 -5.36
C PHE A 71 2.09 -0.70 -6.72
N HIS A 72 2.98 -0.16 -7.56
CA HIS A 72 3.37 -0.78 -8.82
C HIS A 72 3.93 -2.19 -8.60
N MET A 73 4.77 -2.39 -7.57
CA MET A 73 5.31 -3.72 -7.19
C MET A 73 4.22 -4.70 -6.71
N GLY A 74 3.08 -4.20 -6.24
CA GLY A 74 1.89 -5.02 -5.95
C GLY A 74 1.12 -5.45 -7.20
N THR A 75 1.23 -4.69 -8.29
CA THR A 75 0.62 -5.00 -9.59
C THR A 75 1.51 -5.92 -10.42
N VAL A 76 2.80 -5.59 -10.54
CA VAL A 76 3.79 -6.40 -11.25
C VAL A 76 4.78 -6.93 -10.23
N LYS A 77 4.64 -8.19 -9.83
CA LYS A 77 5.45 -8.76 -8.74
C LYS A 77 6.70 -9.47 -9.25
N THR A 78 7.87 -9.05 -8.76
CA THR A 78 9.14 -9.77 -8.94
C THR A 78 9.62 -10.41 -7.64
N ASN A 79 10.59 -11.34 -7.74
CA ASN A 79 11.09 -12.08 -6.59
C ASN A 79 11.96 -11.21 -5.65
N ARG A 80 12.74 -10.29 -6.20
CA ARG A 80 13.68 -9.44 -5.46
C ARG A 80 13.47 -7.98 -5.85
N PHE A 81 13.59 -7.06 -4.90
CA PHE A 81 13.53 -5.62 -5.19
C PHE A 81 14.49 -5.22 -6.32
N ASN A 82 15.72 -5.77 -6.33
CA ASN A 82 16.70 -5.43 -7.34
C ASN A 82 16.26 -5.76 -8.78
N ASP A 83 15.34 -6.71 -8.95
CA ASP A 83 14.89 -7.13 -10.27
C ASP A 83 14.13 -6.00 -10.98
N TYR A 84 13.44 -5.12 -10.25
CA TYR A 84 12.72 -3.98 -10.86
C TYR A 84 13.63 -2.96 -11.56
N TRP A 85 14.92 -2.93 -11.22
CA TRP A 85 15.89 -2.01 -11.82
C TRP A 85 16.81 -2.68 -12.84
N LYS A 86 16.56 -3.94 -13.22
CA LYS A 86 17.33 -4.60 -14.28
C LYS A 86 16.93 -4.04 -15.65
N THR A 87 17.83 -4.18 -16.62
CA THR A 87 17.60 -3.82 -18.03
C THR A 87 17.48 -5.05 -18.92
N SER A 88 17.60 -6.26 -18.35
CA SER A 88 17.45 -7.50 -19.10
C SER A 88 16.01 -7.64 -19.62
N ARG A 89 15.87 -8.38 -20.73
CA ARG A 89 14.61 -8.56 -21.46
C ARG A 89 13.38 -8.81 -20.57
N PHE A 90 13.49 -9.64 -19.53
CA PHE A 90 12.37 -10.01 -18.66
C PHE A 90 12.06 -9.02 -17.53
N PHE A 91 12.92 -8.02 -17.30
CA PHE A 91 12.84 -7.13 -16.14
C PHE A 91 13.01 -5.65 -16.50
N ASN A 92 12.85 -5.29 -17.78
CA ASN A 92 13.13 -3.96 -18.28
C ASN A 92 12.02 -2.94 -17.95
N PHE A 93 11.82 -2.63 -16.66
CA PHE A 93 10.80 -1.68 -16.20
C PHE A 93 11.32 -0.23 -16.23
N GLY A 94 11.21 0.44 -17.39
CA GLY A 94 11.60 1.85 -17.55
C GLY A 94 10.91 2.76 -16.52
N CYS A 95 9.59 2.61 -16.37
CA CYS A 95 8.77 3.37 -15.43
C CYS A 95 9.26 3.34 -13.97
N VAL A 96 9.95 2.29 -13.53
CA VAL A 96 10.52 2.23 -12.17
C VAL A 96 11.86 2.98 -12.10
N ARG A 97 12.73 2.74 -13.08
CA ARG A 97 14.09 3.30 -13.10
C ARG A 97 14.10 4.80 -13.31
N ASP A 98 13.16 5.30 -14.10
CA ASP A 98 13.04 6.72 -14.41
C ASP A 98 12.60 7.52 -13.18
N GLN A 99 11.85 6.90 -12.27
CA GLN A 99 11.27 7.56 -11.10
C GLN A 99 12.26 7.67 -9.94
N MET A 100 12.87 6.56 -9.52
CA MET A 100 13.78 6.53 -8.38
C MET A 100 14.88 5.50 -8.62
N SER A 101 16.12 5.78 -8.20
CA SER A 101 17.19 4.78 -8.29
C SER A 101 16.97 3.63 -7.29
N ARG A 102 17.45 2.44 -7.63
CA ARG A 102 17.40 1.24 -6.76
C ARG A 102 17.96 1.54 -5.38
N ASP A 103 19.12 2.20 -5.33
CA ASP A 103 19.81 2.43 -4.08
C ASP A 103 19.08 3.47 -3.22
N ARG A 104 18.44 4.49 -3.83
CA ARG A 104 17.58 5.42 -3.10
C ARG A 104 16.36 4.72 -2.51
N PHE A 105 15.66 3.89 -3.31
CA PHE A 105 14.51 3.12 -2.84
C PHE A 105 14.87 2.22 -1.65
N LEU A 106 15.96 1.45 -1.77
CA LEU A 106 16.42 0.56 -0.71
C LEU A 106 16.91 1.32 0.54
N LEU A 107 17.49 2.51 0.37
CA LEU A 107 17.87 3.37 1.50
C LEU A 107 16.64 3.89 2.24
N ILE A 108 15.65 4.44 1.53
CA ILE A 108 14.37 4.86 2.12
C ILE A 108 13.75 3.68 2.86
N LEU A 109 13.61 2.53 2.21
CA LEU A 109 13.08 1.32 2.84
C LEU A 109 13.89 0.89 4.07
N ARG A 110 15.21 1.12 4.11
CA ARG A 110 16.07 0.79 5.27
C ARG A 110 15.79 1.69 6.47
N VAL A 111 15.61 2.99 6.27
CA VAL A 111 15.45 3.96 7.37
C VAL A 111 14.01 4.45 7.59
N LEU A 112 13.04 3.97 6.80
CA LEU A 112 11.62 4.28 6.96
C LEU A 112 11.17 4.10 8.42
N HIS A 113 10.59 5.16 9.00
CA HIS A 113 10.11 5.19 10.37
C HIS A 113 8.88 6.10 10.53
N PHE A 114 8.16 5.98 11.65
CA PHE A 114 6.81 6.53 11.85
C PHE A 114 6.57 7.09 13.25
N SER A 115 7.58 7.06 14.11
CA SER A 115 7.46 7.44 15.51
C SER A 115 8.80 7.88 16.04
N LYS A 116 8.79 8.81 17.00
CA LYS A 116 9.96 9.05 17.85
C LYS A 116 10.25 7.82 18.69
N ASP A 117 11.52 7.61 19.02
CA ASP A 117 11.86 6.58 19.99
C ASP A 117 11.35 7.02 21.37
N PRO A 118 10.71 6.12 22.14
CA PRO A 118 10.24 6.44 23.48
C PRO A 118 11.43 6.68 24.42
N PRO A 119 11.27 7.50 25.48
CA PRO A 119 12.26 7.62 26.55
C PRO A 119 12.55 6.24 27.18
N GLU A 120 13.80 6.00 27.59
CA GLU A 120 14.28 4.68 28.06
C GLU A 120 13.54 4.14 29.30
N GLU A 121 12.86 4.99 30.07
CA GLU A 121 12.32 4.67 31.40
C GLU A 121 10.84 4.26 31.45
N GLN A 122 10.12 4.22 30.32
CA GLN A 122 8.68 3.93 30.32
C GLN A 122 8.35 2.51 29.86
N ASN A 123 7.28 1.94 30.41
CA ASN A 123 6.69 0.67 29.98
C ASN A 123 6.28 0.78 28.50
N ILE A 124 7.19 0.42 27.61
CA ILE A 124 7.14 0.77 26.19
C ILE A 124 5.89 0.16 25.56
N ASP A 125 4.98 1.01 25.08
CA ASP A 125 3.90 0.59 24.18
C ASP A 125 4.52 -0.24 23.05
N LYS A 126 4.18 -1.54 23.01
CA LYS A 126 4.70 -2.49 22.03
C LYS A 126 4.35 -2.09 20.58
N LEU A 127 3.36 -1.21 20.41
CA LEU A 127 2.88 -0.70 19.14
C LEU A 127 3.34 0.73 18.82
N HIS A 128 4.19 1.37 19.64
CA HIS A 128 4.60 2.77 19.42
C HIS A 128 5.07 3.04 17.97
N LYS A 129 5.81 2.09 17.37
CA LYS A 129 6.32 2.19 16.00
C LYS A 129 5.27 2.27 14.90
N ILE A 130 4.01 1.96 15.20
CA ILE A 130 2.91 1.94 14.24
C ILE A 130 1.70 2.74 14.71
N ARG A 131 1.76 3.36 15.90
CA ARG A 131 0.62 4.04 16.53
C ARG A 131 0.04 5.13 15.61
N LEU A 132 0.93 5.96 15.05
CA LEU A 132 0.62 6.95 14.02
C LEU A 132 -0.24 6.35 12.89
N LEU A 133 0.13 5.17 12.38
CA LEU A 133 -0.53 4.55 11.22
C LEU A 133 -1.94 4.05 11.55
N VAL A 134 -2.09 3.40 12.71
CA VAL A 134 -3.37 2.90 13.20
C VAL A 134 -4.33 4.06 13.46
N ASP A 135 -3.84 5.09 14.16
CA ASP A 135 -4.65 6.23 14.56
C ASP A 135 -5.05 7.07 13.34
N THR A 136 -4.12 7.30 12.40
CA THR A 136 -4.44 8.07 11.18
C THR A 136 -5.50 7.38 10.34
N PHE A 137 -5.40 6.05 10.15
CA PHE A 137 -6.43 5.32 9.41
C PHE A 137 -7.79 5.38 10.12
N ASN A 138 -7.82 5.06 11.42
CA ASN A 138 -9.06 4.98 12.19
C ASN A 138 -9.76 6.35 12.32
N ASN A 139 -8.98 7.41 12.55
CA ASN A 139 -9.50 8.78 12.61
C ASN A 139 -9.93 9.26 11.22
N GLY A 140 -9.16 8.94 10.17
CA GLY A 140 -9.52 9.23 8.79
C GLY A 140 -10.89 8.63 8.44
N MET A 141 -11.08 7.33 8.68
CA MET A 141 -12.35 6.65 8.46
C MET A 141 -13.51 7.31 9.23
N ALA A 142 -13.32 7.58 10.53
CA ALA A 142 -14.36 8.17 11.36
C ALA A 142 -14.76 9.60 10.92
N ARG A 143 -13.84 10.38 10.36
CA ARG A 143 -14.13 11.73 9.82
C ARG A 143 -14.80 11.67 8.45
N MET A 144 -14.48 10.66 7.65
CA MET A 144 -14.91 10.58 6.26
C MET A 144 -16.30 9.98 6.11
N TYR A 145 -16.57 8.90 6.84
CA TYR A 145 -17.68 8.03 6.53
C TYR A 145 -18.41 7.58 7.79
N TYR A 146 -19.73 7.71 7.77
CA TYR A 146 -20.62 7.11 8.77
C TYR A 146 -21.18 5.80 8.24
N PRO A 147 -21.03 4.69 8.99
CA PRO A 147 -21.36 3.38 8.49
C PRO A 147 -22.86 3.07 8.45
N ASP A 148 -23.21 2.08 7.63
CA ASP A 148 -24.51 1.44 7.59
C ASP A 148 -24.77 0.62 8.86
N ARG A 149 -26.02 0.19 9.03
CA ARG A 149 -26.50 -0.54 10.20
C ARG A 149 -25.72 -1.83 10.47
N ASN A 150 -25.35 -2.58 9.43
CA ASN A 150 -24.83 -3.95 9.57
C ASN A 150 -23.30 -4.00 9.58
N LEU A 151 -22.73 -4.34 10.73
CA LEU A 151 -21.29 -4.35 10.98
C LEU A 151 -20.80 -5.75 11.37
N SER A 152 -19.54 -6.06 11.09
CA SER A 152 -18.93 -7.33 11.47
C SER A 152 -17.53 -7.13 12.04
N ILE A 153 -17.17 -7.89 13.07
CA ILE A 153 -15.79 -7.94 13.60
C ILE A 153 -15.23 -9.32 13.40
N ASP A 154 -14.04 -9.38 12.80
CA ASP A 154 -13.25 -10.60 12.68
C ASP A 154 -11.76 -10.28 12.62
N GLU A 155 -10.95 -11.33 12.49
CA GLU A 155 -9.50 -11.26 12.50
C GLU A 155 -8.91 -11.33 11.10
N SER A 156 -7.98 -10.42 10.83
CA SER A 156 -7.10 -10.46 9.67
C SER A 156 -5.67 -10.83 10.09
N MET A 157 -4.83 -11.13 9.10
CA MET A 157 -3.45 -11.55 9.31
C MET A 157 -2.47 -10.91 8.32
N ILE A 158 -1.54 -10.13 8.85
CA ILE A 158 -0.41 -9.59 8.08
C ILE A 158 0.72 -10.62 8.08
N LEU A 159 1.06 -11.17 6.90
CA LEU A 159 2.11 -12.18 6.78
C LEU A 159 3.47 -11.70 7.33
N PHE A 160 3.94 -12.34 8.40
CA PHE A 160 5.25 -12.04 8.99
C PHE A 160 5.85 -13.27 9.67
N ARG A 161 7.07 -13.65 9.28
CA ARG A 161 7.79 -14.81 9.85
C ARG A 161 9.05 -14.44 10.65
N GLY A 162 9.42 -13.16 10.72
CA GLY A 162 10.58 -12.71 11.48
C GLY A 162 10.38 -12.82 13.00
N ARG A 163 11.42 -12.42 13.76
CA ARG A 163 11.36 -12.33 15.21
C ARG A 163 10.48 -11.15 15.62
N LEU A 164 9.40 -11.44 16.33
CA LEU A 164 8.48 -10.46 16.90
C LEU A 164 7.74 -11.11 18.06
N HIS A 165 7.74 -10.45 19.21
CA HIS A 165 7.23 -11.01 20.46
C HIS A 165 5.73 -11.35 20.43
N PHE A 166 4.93 -10.58 19.69
CA PHE A 166 3.48 -10.78 19.58
C PHE A 166 3.03 -11.45 18.26
N ARG A 167 3.96 -12.03 17.50
CA ARG A 167 3.63 -12.83 16.31
C ARG A 167 2.69 -13.98 16.69
N GLN A 168 1.61 -14.15 15.92
CA GLN A 168 0.61 -15.19 16.14
C GLN A 168 0.71 -16.31 15.11
N TYR A 169 0.24 -17.49 15.53
CA TYR A 169 -0.12 -18.58 14.62
C TYR A 169 -1.64 -18.75 14.64
N ILE A 170 -2.30 -18.58 13.50
CA ILE A 170 -3.74 -18.83 13.36
C ILE A 170 -3.96 -19.94 12.36
N LYS A 171 -4.45 -21.08 12.86
CA LYS A 171 -4.84 -22.22 12.02
C LYS A 171 -6.06 -21.82 11.19
N GLY A 172 -6.00 -22.02 9.87
CA GLY A 172 -7.11 -21.75 8.95
C GLY A 172 -6.98 -20.48 8.12
N LYS A 173 -6.18 -19.49 8.54
CA LYS A 173 -5.90 -18.31 7.70
C LYS A 173 -4.84 -18.66 6.63
N ARG A 174 -4.96 -18.05 5.44
CA ARG A 174 -4.04 -18.24 4.29
C ARG A 174 -2.57 -18.06 4.71
N HIS A 175 -2.31 -17.01 5.47
CA HIS A 175 -1.04 -16.81 6.14
C HIS A 175 -1.16 -17.27 7.59
N LYS A 176 -0.61 -18.45 7.90
CA LYS A 176 -0.74 -18.99 9.26
C LYS A 176 0.11 -18.27 10.30
N TYR A 177 1.24 -17.69 9.89
CA TYR A 177 2.17 -16.96 10.77
C TYR A 177 2.20 -15.48 10.41
N GLY A 178 1.96 -14.62 11.39
CA GLY A 178 1.96 -13.19 11.13
C GLY A 178 1.60 -12.32 12.32
N ILE A 179 1.23 -11.09 12.01
CA ILE A 179 0.71 -10.11 12.95
C ILE A 179 -0.81 -10.17 12.87
N LYS A 180 -1.45 -10.55 13.99
CA LYS A 180 -2.90 -10.62 14.10
C LYS A 180 -3.49 -9.21 14.18
N VAL A 181 -4.50 -8.96 13.37
CA VAL A 181 -5.25 -7.70 13.33
C VAL A 181 -6.71 -8.00 13.62
N TYR A 182 -7.36 -7.15 14.41
CA TYR A 182 -8.81 -7.16 14.60
C TYR A 182 -9.41 -6.03 13.79
N SER A 183 -10.40 -6.32 12.96
CA SER A 183 -11.00 -5.34 12.04
C SER A 183 -12.52 -5.31 12.19
N LEU A 184 -13.07 -4.09 12.22
CA LEU A 184 -14.50 -3.81 12.09
C LEU A 184 -14.77 -3.42 10.64
N CYS A 185 -15.65 -4.16 9.98
CA CYS A 185 -16.02 -3.92 8.59
C CYS A 185 -17.52 -3.90 8.38
N GLU A 186 -17.96 -3.13 7.38
CA GLU A 186 -19.28 -3.34 6.78
C GLU A 186 -19.32 -4.67 6.00
N THR A 187 -20.54 -5.15 5.72
CA THR A 187 -20.78 -6.40 5.00
C THR A 187 -20.12 -6.43 3.61
N ASP A 188 -19.92 -5.28 2.98
CA ASP A 188 -19.36 -5.17 1.64
C ASP A 188 -17.82 -5.18 1.60
N GLY A 189 -17.17 -5.17 2.76
CA GLY A 189 -15.72 -5.16 2.91
C GLY A 189 -15.08 -3.80 3.15
N LEU A 190 -15.85 -2.74 3.45
CA LEU A 190 -15.30 -1.45 3.85
C LEU A 190 -14.81 -1.54 5.31
N CYS A 191 -13.52 -1.33 5.55
CA CYS A 191 -12.94 -1.42 6.89
C CYS A 191 -13.09 -0.10 7.62
N LEU A 192 -13.80 -0.07 8.75
CA LEU A 192 -14.11 1.15 9.49
C LEU A 192 -13.05 1.44 10.56
N ARG A 193 -12.55 0.40 11.20
CA ARG A 193 -11.57 0.50 12.27
C ARG A 193 -10.78 -0.79 12.37
N PHE A 194 -9.49 -0.69 12.69
CA PHE A 194 -8.71 -1.87 13.06
C PHE A 194 -7.78 -1.61 14.24
N THR A 195 -7.31 -2.68 14.85
CA THR A 195 -6.25 -2.65 15.86
C THR A 195 -5.35 -3.86 15.77
N VAL A 196 -4.10 -3.71 16.20
CA VAL A 196 -3.07 -4.76 16.15
C VAL A 196 -3.01 -5.48 17.49
N TYR A 197 -3.01 -6.81 17.47
CA TYR A 197 -2.79 -7.59 18.69
C TYR A 197 -1.32 -7.50 19.13
N SER A 198 -1.09 -7.03 20.36
CA SER A 198 0.23 -6.80 20.95
C SER A 198 0.62 -7.80 22.06
N GLY A 199 -0.14 -8.90 22.20
CA GLY A 199 0.09 -9.93 23.22
C GLY A 199 -0.72 -9.72 24.50
N LYS A 200 -0.56 -10.63 25.48
CA LYS A 200 -1.34 -10.61 26.74
C LYS A 200 -1.14 -9.36 27.58
N GLY A 201 0.07 -8.79 27.59
CA GLY A 201 0.39 -7.55 28.30
C GLY A 201 0.12 -6.28 27.51
N GLY A 202 -0.60 -6.35 26.39
CA GLY A 202 -1.07 -5.16 25.68
C GLY A 202 -2.29 -4.55 26.36
N GLU A 203 -2.59 -3.30 26.01
CA GLU A 203 -3.74 -2.52 26.51
C GLU A 203 -5.07 -3.30 26.43
N LEU A 204 -5.34 -3.91 25.27
CA LEU A 204 -6.54 -4.70 25.03
C LEU A 204 -6.39 -6.15 25.53
N GLY A 205 -5.24 -6.55 26.04
CA GLY A 205 -4.93 -7.92 26.45
C GLY A 205 -5.55 -8.32 27.81
N GLY A 206 -5.23 -9.56 28.20
CA GLY A 206 -5.61 -10.11 29.51
C GLY A 206 -7.05 -10.60 29.60
N VAL A 207 -7.61 -10.56 30.82
CA VAL A 207 -8.99 -10.98 31.11
C VAL A 207 -9.97 -10.07 30.38
N GLY A 208 -10.99 -10.67 29.76
CA GLY A 208 -11.99 -9.93 28.98
C GLY A 208 -11.47 -9.40 27.64
N HIS A 209 -10.35 -9.92 27.11
CA HIS A 209 -9.73 -9.46 25.87
C HIS A 209 -10.74 -9.31 24.71
N ALA A 210 -11.61 -10.30 24.49
CA ALA A 210 -12.60 -10.25 23.41
C ALA A 210 -13.58 -9.08 23.56
N THR A 211 -14.13 -8.88 24.77
CA THR A 211 -15.00 -7.74 25.10
C THR A 211 -14.26 -6.41 24.90
N LYS A 212 -13.02 -6.29 25.40
CA LYS A 212 -12.21 -5.07 25.22
C LYS A 212 -12.00 -4.73 23.75
N VAL A 213 -11.69 -5.73 22.92
CA VAL A 213 -11.51 -5.56 21.47
C VAL A 213 -12.81 -5.09 20.81
N VAL A 214 -13.94 -5.73 21.11
CA VAL A 214 -15.25 -5.34 20.54
C VAL A 214 -15.61 -3.91 20.92
N MET A 215 -15.51 -3.56 22.20
CA MET A 215 -15.82 -2.20 22.68
C MET A 215 -14.87 -1.14 22.10
N TYR A 216 -13.58 -1.45 21.97
CA TYR A 216 -12.61 -0.57 21.32
C TYR A 216 -12.97 -0.33 19.85
N LEU A 217 -13.29 -1.39 19.11
CA LEU A 217 -13.63 -1.30 17.70
C LEU A 217 -14.95 -0.54 17.48
N MET A 218 -15.92 -0.68 18.39
CA MET A 218 -17.22 0.00 18.33
C MET A 218 -17.24 1.42 18.92
N ARG A 219 -16.17 1.92 19.53
CA ARG A 219 -16.15 3.25 20.17
C ARG A 219 -16.59 4.35 19.18
N GLY A 220 -17.58 5.15 19.55
CA GLY A 220 -18.17 6.19 18.69
C GLY A 220 -19.27 5.70 17.74
N LEU A 221 -19.55 4.39 17.72
CA LEU A 221 -20.67 3.79 16.98
C LEU A 221 -21.73 3.18 17.90
N LEU A 222 -21.44 2.96 19.18
CA LEU A 222 -22.44 2.56 20.17
C LEU A 222 -23.54 3.63 20.31
N GLY A 223 -24.76 3.21 20.68
CA GLY A 223 -25.90 4.10 20.88
C GLY A 223 -26.68 4.47 19.61
N ASN A 224 -26.35 3.87 18.45
CA ASN A 224 -26.91 4.28 17.16
C ASN A 224 -27.74 3.19 16.45
N GLY A 225 -28.09 2.09 17.13
CA GLY A 225 -28.94 1.04 16.55
C GLY A 225 -28.26 0.14 15.52
N HIS A 226 -26.91 0.09 15.50
CA HIS A 226 -26.18 -0.84 14.64
C HIS A 226 -26.41 -2.30 15.03
N SER A 227 -26.37 -3.19 14.03
CA SER A 227 -26.37 -4.64 14.17
C SER A 227 -24.97 -5.20 13.99
N LEU A 228 -24.37 -5.66 15.08
CA LEU A 228 -23.02 -6.21 15.12
C LEU A 228 -23.04 -7.74 14.99
N TYR A 229 -22.35 -8.25 13.97
CA TYR A 229 -22.17 -9.67 13.71
C TYR A 229 -20.79 -10.14 14.16
N LEU A 230 -20.75 -11.20 14.96
CA LEU A 230 -19.53 -11.67 15.63
C LEU A 230 -19.36 -13.19 15.50
N ASP A 231 -18.13 -13.68 15.36
CA ASP A 231 -17.85 -15.12 15.49
C ASP A 231 -17.86 -15.56 16.98
N ASN A 232 -17.92 -16.87 17.18
CA ASN A 232 -17.87 -17.57 18.46
C ASN A 232 -16.68 -17.19 19.35
N TYR A 233 -15.59 -16.64 18.80
CA TYR A 233 -14.46 -16.15 19.60
C TYR A 233 -14.85 -14.96 20.48
N TYR A 234 -15.73 -14.08 19.98
CA TYR A 234 -16.11 -12.84 20.67
C TYR A 234 -17.38 -12.97 21.47
N ASN A 235 -18.38 -13.69 20.93
CA ASN A 235 -19.71 -13.72 21.51
C ASN A 235 -19.72 -14.32 22.92
N SER A 236 -20.41 -13.63 23.82
CA SER A 236 -20.74 -14.10 25.16
C SER A 236 -22.00 -13.41 25.64
N PHE A 237 -22.75 -14.04 26.56
CA PHE A 237 -23.96 -13.44 27.13
C PHE A 237 -23.71 -12.06 27.76
N PRO A 238 -22.67 -11.86 28.61
CA PRO A 238 -22.40 -10.54 29.18
C PRO A 238 -22.08 -9.47 28.15
N LEU A 239 -21.35 -9.82 27.08
CA LEU A 239 -21.06 -8.88 25.99
C LEU A 239 -22.34 -8.50 25.23
N ALA A 240 -23.21 -9.46 24.93
CA ALA A 240 -24.46 -9.19 24.23
C ALA A 240 -25.39 -8.29 25.05
N ALA A 241 -25.52 -8.54 26.35
CA ALA A 241 -26.28 -7.69 27.26
C ALA A 241 -25.69 -6.26 27.34
N GLN A 242 -24.36 -6.15 27.41
CA GLN A 242 -23.67 -4.85 27.43
C GLN A 242 -23.84 -4.07 26.11
N LEU A 243 -23.81 -4.75 24.96
CA LEU A 243 -24.05 -4.09 23.67
C LEU A 243 -25.50 -3.62 23.57
N LEU A 244 -26.45 -4.45 24.01
CA LEU A 244 -27.86 -4.12 24.00
C LEU A 244 -28.17 -2.92 24.91
N SER A 245 -27.55 -2.84 26.09
CA SER A 245 -27.68 -1.67 26.97
C SER A 245 -27.05 -0.39 26.42
N ASN A 246 -26.28 -0.50 25.34
CA ASN A 246 -25.72 0.62 24.57
C ASN A 246 -26.39 0.73 23.18
N ASP A 247 -27.68 0.39 23.08
CA ASP A 247 -28.51 0.43 21.87
C ASP A 247 -27.80 -0.15 20.63
N THR A 248 -27.09 -1.25 20.82
CA THR A 248 -26.34 -1.94 19.78
C THR A 248 -26.73 -3.40 19.76
N TYR A 249 -27.30 -3.86 18.65
CA TYR A 249 -27.68 -5.25 18.50
C TYR A 249 -26.47 -6.14 18.26
N CYS A 250 -26.53 -7.39 18.72
CA CYS A 250 -25.48 -8.37 18.58
C CYS A 250 -26.06 -9.70 18.07
N THR A 251 -25.47 -10.28 17.04
CA THR A 251 -25.88 -11.59 16.51
C THR A 251 -24.66 -12.42 16.12
N GLY A 252 -24.65 -13.70 16.47
CA GLY A 252 -23.61 -14.59 15.97
C GLY A 252 -23.58 -15.97 16.59
N THR A 253 -22.48 -16.68 16.37
CA THR A 253 -22.32 -18.05 16.86
C THR A 253 -21.72 -18.08 18.26
N LEU A 254 -21.94 -19.18 19.01
CA LEU A 254 -21.43 -19.38 20.37
C LEU A 254 -20.64 -20.67 20.51
N ARG A 255 -19.60 -20.65 21.36
CA ARG A 255 -18.85 -21.86 21.71
C ARG A 255 -19.64 -22.73 22.68
N ARG A 256 -19.46 -24.06 22.57
CA ARG A 256 -20.15 -25.07 23.39
C ARG A 256 -20.01 -24.86 24.91
N LYS A 257 -18.83 -24.48 25.39
CA LYS A 257 -18.54 -24.32 26.84
C LYS A 257 -18.54 -22.85 27.26
N MET A 258 -19.51 -22.07 26.81
CA MET A 258 -19.63 -20.68 27.23
C MET A 258 -20.22 -20.57 28.64
N LYS A 259 -19.67 -19.66 29.44
CA LYS A 259 -20.22 -19.31 30.76
C LYS A 259 -21.60 -18.70 30.56
N PHE A 260 -22.55 -19.03 31.43
CA PHE A 260 -23.95 -18.57 31.39
C PHE A 260 -24.78 -19.06 30.19
N PHE A 261 -24.39 -20.16 29.56
CA PHE A 261 -25.23 -20.81 28.57
C PHE A 261 -26.13 -21.88 29.26
N PRO A 262 -27.46 -21.84 29.11
CA PRO A 262 -28.36 -22.77 29.79
C PRO A 262 -28.08 -24.24 29.43
N ARG A 263 -28.03 -25.13 30.45
CA ARG A 263 -27.84 -26.58 30.22
C ARG A 263 -28.97 -27.16 29.39
N GLU A 264 -30.21 -26.74 29.65
CA GLU A 264 -31.39 -27.11 28.86
C GLU A 264 -31.18 -26.93 27.35
N VAL A 265 -30.57 -25.82 26.92
CA VAL A 265 -30.31 -25.55 25.51
C VAL A 265 -29.07 -26.31 25.01
N THR A 266 -28.03 -26.44 25.83
CA THR A 266 -26.76 -27.09 25.44
C THR A 266 -26.90 -28.59 25.25
N GLU A 267 -27.68 -29.23 26.13
CA GLU A 267 -27.82 -30.68 26.27
C GLU A 267 -29.08 -31.20 25.56
N ALA A 268 -29.92 -30.31 25.02
CA ALA A 268 -31.07 -30.67 24.21
C ALA A 268 -30.68 -31.59 23.05
N LYS A 269 -31.37 -32.74 22.98
CA LYS A 269 -31.27 -33.70 21.87
C LYS A 269 -32.27 -33.30 20.78
N LEU A 270 -31.85 -32.37 19.94
CA LEU A 270 -32.64 -31.87 18.82
C LEU A 270 -32.40 -32.72 17.56
N LYS A 271 -33.44 -32.92 16.75
CA LYS A 271 -33.33 -33.50 15.40
C LYS A 271 -32.84 -32.43 14.41
N LYS A 272 -32.46 -32.87 13.22
CA LYS A 272 -32.09 -31.96 12.12
C LYS A 272 -33.24 -30.98 11.87
N ASP A 273 -32.88 -29.71 11.66
CA ASP A 273 -33.79 -28.59 11.38
C ASP A 273 -34.68 -28.19 12.58
N GLU A 274 -34.45 -28.74 13.78
CA GLU A 274 -35.06 -28.27 15.02
C GLU A 274 -34.19 -27.21 15.72
N THR A 275 -34.85 -26.28 16.40
CA THR A 275 -34.21 -25.24 17.20
C THR A 275 -34.84 -25.11 18.59
N LEU A 276 -34.01 -24.82 19.59
CA LEU A 276 -34.44 -24.49 20.95
C LEU A 276 -33.72 -23.23 21.41
N ALA A 277 -34.46 -22.25 21.92
CA ALA A 277 -33.91 -21.02 22.46
C ALA A 277 -34.45 -20.68 23.85
N ARG A 278 -33.69 -19.86 24.58
CA ARG A 278 -34.05 -19.22 25.84
C ARG A 278 -33.69 -17.75 25.77
N TYR A 279 -34.43 -16.95 26.52
CA TYR A 279 -34.31 -15.49 26.56
C TYR A 279 -34.07 -15.05 28.00
N ALA A 280 -33.16 -14.11 28.19
CA ALA A 280 -32.96 -13.40 29.44
C ALA A 280 -32.39 -12.01 29.12
N ASP A 281 -32.89 -10.97 29.79
CA ASP A 281 -32.40 -9.59 29.65
C ASP A 281 -32.34 -9.09 28.20
N GLY A 282 -33.33 -9.44 27.37
CA GLY A 282 -33.37 -9.09 25.94
C GLY A 282 -32.34 -9.85 25.06
N VAL A 283 -31.60 -10.80 25.63
CA VAL A 283 -30.64 -11.64 24.93
C VAL A 283 -31.22 -13.03 24.71
N MET A 284 -31.30 -13.44 23.44
CA MET A 284 -31.62 -14.81 23.05
C MET A 284 -30.35 -15.65 22.93
N VAL A 285 -30.36 -16.85 23.50
CA VAL A 285 -29.39 -17.91 23.22
C VAL A 285 -30.11 -19.15 22.72
N GLY A 286 -29.60 -19.76 21.65
CA GLY A 286 -30.24 -20.89 21.00
C GLY A 286 -29.27 -21.97 20.54
N GLN A 287 -29.82 -23.16 20.32
CA GLN A 287 -29.16 -24.28 19.66
C GLN A 287 -30.05 -24.78 18.54
N TRP A 288 -29.45 -24.94 17.36
CA TRP A 288 -30.09 -25.51 16.17
C TRP A 288 -29.21 -26.61 15.59
N VAL A 289 -29.81 -27.64 15.00
CA VAL A 289 -29.08 -28.78 14.42
C VAL A 289 -29.16 -28.75 12.91
N ASP A 290 -28.03 -28.47 12.27
CA ASP A 290 -27.78 -28.81 10.85
C ASP A 290 -27.28 -30.27 10.78
N LYS A 291 -26.11 -30.51 10.19
CA LYS A 291 -25.34 -31.75 10.36
C LYS A 291 -24.76 -31.92 11.77
N ARG A 292 -24.57 -30.80 12.48
CA ARG A 292 -24.04 -30.74 13.85
C ARG A 292 -24.75 -29.63 14.62
N PRO A 293 -24.83 -29.72 15.96
CA PRO A 293 -25.39 -28.64 16.77
C PRO A 293 -24.59 -27.34 16.62
N VAL A 294 -25.27 -26.30 16.19
CA VAL A 294 -24.80 -24.91 16.11
C VAL A 294 -25.47 -24.13 17.22
N ARG A 295 -24.67 -23.43 18.02
CA ARG A 295 -25.17 -22.52 19.06
C ARG A 295 -25.05 -21.10 18.58
N TYR A 296 -26.02 -20.28 18.92
CA TYR A 296 -26.05 -18.89 18.52
C TYR A 296 -26.63 -17.98 19.61
N ILE A 297 -26.34 -16.71 19.46
CA ILE A 297 -26.81 -15.62 20.31
C ILE A 297 -27.37 -14.52 19.40
N SER A 298 -28.39 -13.83 19.89
CA SER A 298 -29.02 -12.71 19.18
C SER A 298 -29.67 -11.79 20.19
N THR A 299 -29.61 -10.48 19.95
CA THR A 299 -30.41 -9.47 20.67
C THR A 299 -31.40 -8.76 19.76
N GLU A 300 -31.52 -9.20 18.50
CA GLU A 300 -32.33 -8.52 17.46
C GLU A 300 -33.41 -9.43 16.87
N PHE A 301 -33.07 -10.69 16.62
CA PHE A 301 -33.90 -11.62 15.87
C PHE A 301 -34.57 -12.63 16.79
N GLU A 302 -35.79 -13.00 16.43
CA GLU A 302 -36.56 -14.07 17.09
C GLU A 302 -36.07 -15.47 16.71
N ASN A 303 -36.46 -16.48 17.50
CA ASN A 303 -36.18 -17.89 17.23
C ASN A 303 -37.10 -18.51 16.16
N THR A 304 -37.22 -17.86 15.01
CA THR A 304 -38.09 -18.32 13.92
C THR A 304 -37.26 -19.04 12.86
N MET A 305 -37.74 -20.18 12.38
CA MET A 305 -37.12 -20.90 11.27
C MET A 305 -37.45 -20.23 9.94
N ALA A 306 -36.46 -20.07 9.08
CA ALA A 306 -36.58 -19.47 7.76
C ALA A 306 -36.01 -20.40 6.69
N THR A 307 -36.71 -20.50 5.56
CA THR A 307 -36.25 -21.21 4.37
C THR A 307 -35.14 -20.42 3.69
N THR A 308 -34.02 -21.08 3.43
CA THR A 308 -32.88 -20.52 2.69
C THR A 308 -32.50 -21.42 1.53
N ILE A 309 -32.29 -20.84 0.36
CA ILE A 309 -31.86 -21.56 -0.84
C ILE A 309 -30.34 -21.44 -0.94
N ASN A 310 -29.65 -22.58 -1.06
CA ASN A 310 -28.21 -22.57 -1.29
C ASN A 310 -27.87 -22.34 -2.77
N HIS A 311 -26.59 -22.14 -3.10
CA HIS A 311 -26.16 -21.90 -4.49
C HIS A 311 -26.48 -23.05 -5.47
N ARG A 312 -26.86 -24.23 -4.96
CA ARG A 312 -27.26 -25.40 -5.76
C ARG A 312 -28.78 -25.52 -5.91
N GLY A 313 -29.55 -24.52 -5.48
CA GLY A 313 -31.00 -24.54 -5.52
C GLY A 313 -31.66 -25.39 -4.44
N VAL A 314 -30.90 -25.92 -3.48
CA VAL A 314 -31.46 -26.77 -2.41
C VAL A 314 -31.93 -25.90 -1.25
N GLU A 315 -33.19 -26.10 -0.86
CA GLU A 315 -33.79 -25.47 0.31
C GLU A 315 -33.24 -26.05 1.62
N ASN A 316 -32.98 -25.17 2.59
CA ASN A 316 -32.53 -25.52 3.93
C ASN A 316 -33.25 -24.65 4.95
N GLN A 317 -33.63 -25.24 6.07
CA GLN A 317 -34.26 -24.52 7.18
C GLN A 317 -33.19 -24.02 8.15
N LYS A 318 -33.20 -22.73 8.49
CA LYS A 318 -32.25 -22.14 9.43
C LYS A 318 -32.94 -21.13 10.36
N PRO A 319 -32.54 -21.02 11.64
CA PRO A 319 -33.01 -19.95 12.49
C PRO A 319 -32.66 -18.58 11.89
N LEU A 320 -33.57 -17.62 12.00
CA LEU A 320 -33.42 -16.27 11.47
C LEU A 320 -32.07 -15.60 11.86
N PRO A 321 -31.59 -15.67 13.13
CA PRO A 321 -30.27 -15.13 13.48
C PRO A 321 -29.12 -15.73 12.66
N ILE A 322 -29.19 -17.03 12.35
CA ILE A 322 -28.17 -17.73 11.57
C ILE A 322 -28.23 -17.30 10.10
N VAL A 323 -29.42 -17.02 9.57
CA VAL A 323 -29.59 -16.48 8.21
C VAL A 323 -28.89 -15.13 8.09
N HIS A 324 -29.18 -14.21 9.01
CA HIS A 324 -28.57 -12.88 9.02
C HIS A 324 -27.06 -12.94 9.30
N TYR A 325 -26.62 -13.76 10.25
CA TYR A 325 -25.19 -13.98 10.51
C TYR A 325 -24.44 -14.40 9.25
N ASN A 326 -24.91 -15.43 8.54
CA ASN A 326 -24.25 -15.93 7.34
C ASN A 326 -24.19 -14.90 6.21
N ALA A 327 -25.18 -14.00 6.14
CA ALA A 327 -25.24 -12.94 5.14
C ALA A 327 -24.29 -11.77 5.46
N LYS A 328 -24.11 -11.42 6.74
CA LYS A 328 -23.48 -10.15 7.16
C LYS A 328 -22.06 -10.30 7.74
N MET A 329 -21.66 -11.48 8.21
CA MET A 329 -20.37 -11.71 8.87
C MET A 329 -19.12 -11.58 7.95
N LYS A 330 -19.31 -11.65 6.63
CA LYS A 330 -18.20 -11.78 5.65
C LYS A 330 -17.43 -10.49 5.34
N GLY A 331 -17.68 -9.40 6.07
CA GLY A 331 -17.09 -8.10 5.78
C GLY A 331 -15.57 -8.12 5.80
N VAL A 332 -14.97 -8.63 6.89
CA VAL A 332 -13.51 -8.74 7.02
C VAL A 332 -12.91 -9.67 5.96
N ASP A 333 -13.52 -10.82 5.70
CA ASP A 333 -13.03 -11.76 4.67
C ASP A 333 -13.04 -11.14 3.26
N ARG A 334 -14.05 -10.32 2.93
CA ARG A 334 -14.10 -9.57 1.66
C ARG A 334 -12.99 -8.53 1.58
N HIS A 335 -12.72 -7.83 2.67
CA HIS A 335 -11.61 -6.87 2.74
C HIS A 335 -10.26 -7.58 2.53
N ASP A 336 -10.04 -8.70 3.23
CA ASP A 336 -8.84 -9.53 3.09
C ASP A 336 -8.68 -10.07 1.66
N GLN A 337 -9.78 -10.46 1.02
CA GLN A 337 -9.79 -10.88 -0.38
C GLN A 337 -9.27 -9.78 -1.30
N LEU A 338 -9.78 -8.54 -1.15
CA LEU A 338 -9.35 -7.38 -1.96
C LEU A 338 -7.87 -7.06 -1.77
N LEU A 339 -7.38 -7.08 -0.53
CA LEU A 339 -5.96 -6.89 -0.23
C LEU A 339 -5.07 -7.96 -0.86
N SER A 340 -5.60 -9.17 -1.03
CA SER A 340 -4.85 -10.33 -1.52
C SER A 340 -4.61 -10.35 -3.02
N TYR A 341 -5.36 -9.53 -3.80
CA TYR A 341 -5.20 -9.44 -5.25
C TYR A 341 -3.89 -8.75 -5.66
N TYR A 342 -3.48 -7.71 -4.93
CA TYR A 342 -2.29 -6.91 -5.27
C TYR A 342 -1.32 -6.77 -4.07
N PRO A 343 -0.70 -7.88 -3.62
CA PRO A 343 0.14 -7.90 -2.42
C PRO A 343 1.46 -7.15 -2.64
N CYS A 344 1.59 -5.98 -2.01
CA CYS A 344 2.76 -5.09 -2.07
C CYS A 344 3.90 -5.52 -1.13
N ASP A 345 3.73 -6.63 -0.40
CA ASP A 345 4.74 -7.10 0.55
C ASP A 345 5.83 -7.94 -0.14
N HIS A 346 7.07 -7.66 0.24
CA HIS A 346 8.25 -8.45 -0.11
C HIS A 346 8.84 -9.16 1.11
N LYS A 347 9.66 -10.19 0.85
CA LYS A 347 10.42 -10.91 1.89
C LYS A 347 11.43 -9.95 2.57
N SER A 348 11.79 -10.27 3.80
CA SER A 348 12.89 -9.61 4.54
C SER A 348 12.66 -8.14 4.95
N ILE A 349 11.40 -7.72 5.11
CA ILE A 349 11.03 -6.40 5.63
C ILE A 349 10.79 -6.48 7.15
N ARG A 350 11.21 -5.44 7.91
CA ARG A 350 10.93 -5.33 9.35
C ARG A 350 9.42 -5.22 9.62
N TRP A 351 8.96 -5.75 10.76
CA TRP A 351 7.53 -5.92 11.05
C TRP A 351 6.70 -4.62 10.92
N TYR A 352 7.18 -3.50 11.45
CA TYR A 352 6.43 -2.23 11.45
C TYR A 352 6.30 -1.63 10.05
N LYS A 353 7.27 -1.88 9.16
CA LYS A 353 7.20 -1.49 7.75
C LYS A 353 6.23 -2.38 6.96
N LYS A 354 6.09 -3.66 7.35
CA LYS A 354 5.02 -4.51 6.82
C LYS A 354 3.63 -4.02 7.23
N VAL A 355 3.48 -3.55 8.46
CA VAL A 355 2.23 -2.92 8.91
C VAL A 355 1.95 -1.66 8.09
N PHE A 356 2.93 -0.81 7.85
CA PHE A 356 2.79 0.36 6.98
C PHE A 356 2.31 0.02 5.57
N ILE A 357 2.95 -0.94 4.90
CA ILE A 357 2.52 -1.38 3.57
C ILE A 357 1.08 -1.91 3.61
N HIS A 358 0.72 -2.65 4.65
CA HIS A 358 -0.65 -3.14 4.82
C HIS A 358 -1.65 -1.99 5.01
N VAL A 359 -1.36 -1.01 5.85
CA VAL A 359 -2.22 0.17 6.06
C VAL A 359 -2.38 0.97 4.77
N LEU A 360 -1.32 1.16 3.98
CA LEU A 360 -1.42 1.78 2.66
C LEU A 360 -2.36 1.03 1.72
N GLN A 361 -2.32 -0.32 1.73
CA GLN A 361 -3.25 -1.13 0.95
C GLN A 361 -4.69 -1.01 1.47
N MET A 362 -4.90 -0.96 2.80
CA MET A 362 -6.22 -0.73 3.39
C MET A 362 -6.78 0.65 2.98
N MET A 363 -5.95 1.70 3.02
CA MET A 363 -6.31 3.03 2.54
C MET A 363 -6.72 2.98 1.06
N MET A 364 -5.94 2.30 0.21
CA MET A 364 -6.26 2.13 -1.21
C MET A 364 -7.60 1.40 -1.43
N VAL A 365 -7.87 0.30 -0.71
CA VAL A 365 -9.13 -0.45 -0.81
C VAL A 365 -10.31 0.40 -0.35
N ASN A 366 -10.19 1.07 0.80
CA ASN A 366 -11.26 1.92 1.31
C ASN A 366 -11.53 3.11 0.40
N SER A 367 -10.48 3.76 -0.12
CA SER A 367 -10.61 4.87 -1.07
C SER A 367 -11.37 4.44 -2.32
N HIS A 368 -11.06 3.26 -2.86
CA HIS A 368 -11.78 2.68 -4.00
C HIS A 368 -13.27 2.42 -3.69
N LYS A 369 -13.56 1.80 -2.54
CA LYS A 369 -14.94 1.50 -2.15
C LYS A 369 -15.76 2.76 -1.92
N ILE A 370 -15.19 3.76 -1.25
CA ILE A 370 -15.87 5.02 -1.01
C ILE A 370 -16.05 5.80 -2.33
N PHE A 371 -15.03 5.85 -3.19
CA PHE A 371 -15.13 6.47 -4.51
C PHE A 371 -16.22 5.85 -5.36
N THR A 372 -16.29 4.51 -5.43
CA THR A 372 -17.30 3.81 -6.23
C THR A 372 -18.71 4.00 -5.69
N PHE A 373 -18.87 3.98 -4.36
CA PHE A 373 -20.13 4.26 -3.70
C PHE A 373 -20.60 5.71 -3.94
N HIS A 374 -19.74 6.69 -3.67
CA HIS A 374 -20.08 8.11 -3.78
C HIS A 374 -20.42 8.52 -5.22
N ASN A 375 -19.61 8.08 -6.18
CA ASN A 375 -19.77 8.45 -7.59
C ASN A 375 -20.69 7.51 -8.37
N ASN A 376 -21.31 6.54 -7.70
CA ASN A 376 -22.18 5.53 -8.32
C ASN A 376 -21.54 4.89 -9.56
N THR A 377 -20.25 4.56 -9.46
CA THR A 377 -19.43 4.05 -10.57
C THR A 377 -19.04 2.59 -10.35
N LYS A 378 -18.90 1.85 -11.45
CA LYS A 378 -18.47 0.45 -11.46
C LYS A 378 -16.97 0.29 -11.74
N MET A 379 -16.17 1.35 -11.56
CA MET A 379 -14.71 1.31 -11.74
C MET A 379 -14.10 0.12 -10.98
N SER A 380 -13.31 -0.69 -11.68
CA SER A 380 -12.67 -1.84 -11.06
C SER A 380 -11.61 -1.40 -10.06
N PHE A 381 -11.29 -2.25 -9.08
CA PHE A 381 -10.19 -1.95 -8.15
C PHE A 381 -8.84 -1.85 -8.88
N TYR A 382 -8.68 -2.56 -9.99
CA TYR A 382 -7.49 -2.50 -10.82
C TYR A 382 -7.31 -1.11 -11.44
N ASP A 383 -8.34 -0.59 -12.11
CA ASP A 383 -8.28 0.70 -12.80
C ASP A 383 -8.09 1.85 -11.81
N PHE A 384 -8.82 1.81 -10.68
CA PHE A 384 -8.64 2.77 -9.60
C PHE A 384 -7.19 2.82 -9.11
N ARG A 385 -6.55 1.66 -8.94
CA ARG A 385 -5.15 1.58 -8.52
C ARG A 385 -4.21 2.17 -9.56
N LEU A 386 -4.44 1.92 -10.85
CA LEU A 386 -3.60 2.47 -11.91
C LEU A 386 -3.64 4.01 -11.91
N GLU A 387 -4.82 4.59 -11.79
CA GLU A 387 -5.00 6.05 -11.68
C GLU A 387 -4.23 6.64 -10.47
N VAL A 388 -4.30 5.98 -9.32
CA VAL A 388 -3.53 6.40 -8.14
C VAL A 388 -2.02 6.22 -8.36
N ILE A 389 -1.59 5.14 -8.99
CA ILE A 389 -0.17 4.87 -9.30
C ILE A 389 0.36 5.92 -10.28
N ASP A 390 -0.40 6.28 -11.30
CA ASP A 390 0.00 7.28 -12.31
C ASP A 390 0.13 8.67 -11.69
N ALA A 391 -0.76 9.02 -10.75
CA ALA A 391 -0.63 10.26 -9.97
C ALA A 391 0.61 10.27 -9.06
N LEU A 392 1.00 9.11 -8.50
CA LEU A 392 2.19 8.97 -7.65
C LEU A 392 3.50 8.85 -8.45
N LEU A 393 3.43 8.37 -9.70
CA LEU A 393 4.55 8.14 -10.60
C LEU A 393 4.37 8.94 -11.90
N PRO A 394 4.24 10.27 -11.82
CA PRO A 394 3.96 11.09 -13.00
C PRO A 394 5.06 10.89 -14.03
N VAL A 395 4.67 10.76 -15.29
CA VAL A 395 5.64 10.65 -16.39
C VAL A 395 6.60 11.83 -16.27
N LYS A 396 7.87 11.53 -15.99
CA LYS A 396 8.92 12.52 -16.14
C LYS A 396 8.95 12.77 -17.64
N ILE A 397 8.35 13.88 -18.07
CA ILE A 397 8.62 14.42 -19.40
C ILE A 397 10.14 14.45 -19.42
N ALA A 398 10.75 13.59 -20.22
CA ALA A 398 12.16 13.67 -20.46
C ALA A 398 12.34 15.11 -20.88
N GLN A 399 13.01 15.92 -20.05
CA GLN A 399 13.68 17.08 -20.59
C GLN A 399 14.47 16.44 -21.72
N ILE A 400 14.05 16.71 -22.97
CA ILE A 400 14.73 16.25 -24.17
C ILE A 400 16.19 16.43 -23.79
N PRO A 401 16.98 15.34 -23.63
CA PRO A 401 18.29 15.48 -23.06
C PRO A 401 18.91 16.58 -23.89
N ARG A 402 19.16 17.74 -23.26
CA ARG A 402 20.00 18.74 -23.87
C ARG A 402 21.27 17.95 -23.95
N LEU A 403 21.53 17.39 -25.13
CA LEU A 403 22.75 16.68 -25.43
C LEU A 403 23.80 17.56 -24.78
N PRO A 404 24.60 17.04 -23.83
CA PRO A 404 25.73 17.84 -23.38
C PRO A 404 26.35 18.32 -24.67
N VAL A 405 26.52 19.63 -24.81
CA VAL A 405 27.33 20.19 -25.88
C VAL A 405 28.75 19.73 -25.52
N GLN A 406 29.02 18.43 -25.67
CA GLN A 406 30.30 17.94 -26.09
C GLN A 406 30.53 18.75 -27.34
N GLY A 407 31.48 19.69 -27.28
CA GLY A 407 31.81 20.54 -28.40
C GLY A 407 31.88 19.63 -29.62
N ALA A 408 30.85 19.70 -30.47
CA ALA A 408 30.86 18.98 -31.71
C ALA A 408 32.11 19.51 -32.40
N LYS A 409 33.13 18.67 -32.58
CA LYS A 409 34.25 19.03 -33.45
C LYS A 409 33.57 19.37 -34.76
N VAL A 410 33.53 20.66 -35.09
CA VAL A 410 32.89 21.14 -36.30
C VAL A 410 33.51 20.32 -37.43
N PRO A 411 32.72 19.54 -38.19
CA PRO A 411 33.29 18.74 -39.25
C PRO A 411 33.97 19.70 -40.23
N HIS A 412 35.30 19.57 -40.33
CA HIS A 412 36.05 20.31 -41.32
C HIS A 412 35.62 19.80 -42.69
N VAL A 413 35.29 20.72 -43.59
CA VAL A 413 34.92 20.43 -44.97
C VAL A 413 35.93 21.11 -45.87
N ILE A 414 36.36 20.38 -46.89
CA ILE A 414 37.22 20.95 -47.91
C ILE A 414 36.37 21.63 -48.99
N SER A 415 36.72 22.87 -49.34
CA SER A 415 36.04 23.64 -50.38
C SER A 415 37.04 24.16 -51.41
N LYS A 416 36.58 24.42 -52.64
CA LYS A 416 37.41 25.07 -53.66
C LYS A 416 37.52 26.56 -53.36
N ILE A 417 38.74 27.10 -53.51
CA ILE A 417 39.02 28.53 -53.41
C ILE A 417 38.17 29.26 -54.46
N GLN A 418 37.35 30.21 -54.02
CA GLN A 418 36.44 30.94 -54.90
C GLN A 418 37.09 32.18 -55.55
N LYS A 419 38.20 32.69 -54.97
CA LYS A 419 38.95 33.83 -55.53
C LYS A 419 39.57 33.45 -56.89
N LYS A 420 39.11 34.12 -57.95
CA LYS A 420 39.68 34.05 -59.30
C LYS A 420 40.68 35.19 -59.47
N ASN A 421 41.79 34.94 -60.17
CA ASN A 421 42.72 36.02 -60.53
C ASN A 421 42.02 36.99 -61.50
N GLU A 422 42.05 38.29 -61.18
CA GLU A 422 41.38 39.35 -61.95
C GLU A 422 41.86 39.43 -63.40
N GLN A 423 43.13 39.09 -63.67
CA GLN A 423 43.71 39.14 -65.01
C GLN A 423 43.36 37.95 -65.93
N ASN A 424 43.06 36.76 -65.39
CA ASN A 424 42.96 35.54 -66.21
C ASN A 424 41.74 34.64 -65.90
N LYS A 425 40.82 35.08 -65.03
CA LYS A 425 39.60 34.35 -64.58
C LYS A 425 39.82 32.92 -64.04
N ARG A 426 41.08 32.47 -63.90
CA ARG A 426 41.45 31.16 -63.35
C ARG A 426 41.40 31.19 -61.82
N VAL A 427 40.98 30.07 -61.23
CA VAL A 427 40.93 29.88 -59.77
C VAL A 427 42.32 30.03 -59.17
N SER A 428 42.46 30.89 -58.16
CA SER A 428 43.72 31.13 -57.47
C SER A 428 44.19 29.85 -56.76
N ARG A 429 45.49 29.53 -56.90
CA ARG A 429 46.13 28.37 -56.27
C ARG A 429 47.03 28.85 -55.13
N ARG A 430 46.80 28.34 -53.92
CA ARG A 430 47.62 28.62 -52.73
C ARG A 430 48.55 27.44 -52.43
N TRP A 431 49.65 27.68 -51.74
CA TRP A 431 50.55 26.62 -51.27
C TRP A 431 49.86 25.77 -50.21
N CYS A 432 49.92 24.43 -50.37
CA CYS A 432 49.38 23.49 -49.39
C CYS A 432 50.19 23.55 -48.10
N GLN A 433 49.57 23.99 -47.00
CA GLN A 433 50.23 24.19 -45.72
C GLN A 433 50.83 22.89 -45.14
N GLN A 434 50.10 21.77 -45.27
CA GLN A 434 50.59 20.47 -44.81
C GLN A 434 51.78 19.95 -45.66
N CYS A 435 51.75 20.14 -46.98
CA CYS A 435 52.89 19.78 -47.83
C CYS A 435 54.12 20.61 -47.48
N THR A 436 53.94 21.92 -47.26
CA THR A 436 55.04 22.81 -46.85
C THR A 436 55.63 22.39 -45.51
N LYS A 437 54.80 22.00 -44.54
CA LYS A 437 55.24 21.44 -43.26
C LYS A 437 56.02 20.13 -43.43
N ASP A 438 55.62 19.31 -44.40
CA ASP A 438 56.28 18.04 -44.74
C ASP A 438 57.52 18.22 -45.66
N GLY A 439 57.94 19.46 -45.96
CA GLY A 439 59.12 19.75 -46.79
C GLY A 439 58.89 19.77 -48.31
N TYR A 440 57.63 19.61 -48.75
CA TYR A 440 57.26 19.59 -50.16
C TYR A 440 56.56 20.87 -50.61
N ARG A 441 56.82 21.32 -51.85
CA ARG A 441 56.15 22.48 -52.45
C ARG A 441 55.05 22.03 -53.41
N LYS A 442 53.78 22.09 -52.97
CA LYS A 442 52.62 21.77 -53.81
C LYS A 442 51.55 22.84 -53.70
N ARG A 443 51.02 23.31 -54.84
CA ARG A 443 49.89 24.25 -54.88
C ARG A 443 48.57 23.52 -55.00
N THR A 444 47.54 24.02 -54.33
CA THR A 444 46.19 23.45 -54.31
C THR A 444 45.14 24.54 -54.54
N THR A 445 44.02 24.16 -55.14
CA THR A 445 42.82 24.98 -55.31
C THR A 445 41.82 24.76 -54.17
N TYR A 446 42.18 24.00 -53.14
CA TYR A 446 41.27 23.58 -52.07
C TYR A 446 41.73 24.13 -50.71
N MET A 447 40.78 24.47 -49.85
CA MET A 447 41.02 25.00 -48.50
C MET A 447 39.99 24.46 -47.50
N CYS A 448 40.32 24.48 -46.22
CA CYS A 448 39.35 24.23 -45.16
C CYS A 448 38.72 25.56 -44.72
N ILE A 449 37.40 25.68 -44.81
CA ILE A 449 36.68 26.91 -44.44
C ILE A 449 36.38 27.01 -42.93
N GLN A 450 36.56 25.90 -42.20
CA GLN A 450 36.29 25.82 -40.76
C GLN A 450 37.53 26.06 -39.89
N CYS A 451 38.74 26.07 -40.47
CA CYS A 451 39.97 26.38 -39.75
C CYS A 451 40.27 27.89 -39.79
N PRO A 452 40.75 28.50 -38.69
CA PRO A 452 41.27 29.86 -38.71
C PRO A 452 42.32 30.05 -39.81
N GLY A 453 42.19 31.12 -40.60
CA GLY A 453 43.12 31.45 -41.69
C GLY A 453 42.92 30.67 -43.00
N GLU A 454 41.87 29.85 -43.06
CA GLU A 454 41.44 29.09 -44.25
C GLU A 454 42.63 28.39 -44.94
N PRO A 455 43.30 27.43 -44.27
CA PRO A 455 44.51 26.82 -44.78
C PRO A 455 44.22 26.07 -46.08
N ALA A 456 45.05 26.33 -47.08
CA ALA A 456 45.01 25.61 -48.33
C ALA A 456 45.60 24.20 -48.12
N LEU A 457 44.85 23.16 -48.47
CA LEU A 457 45.21 21.76 -48.23
C LEU A 457 44.92 20.91 -49.48
N CYS A 458 45.74 19.89 -49.75
CA CYS A 458 45.43 18.94 -50.81
C CYS A 458 44.25 18.04 -50.39
N PRO A 459 43.28 17.78 -51.30
CA PRO A 459 42.04 17.08 -50.97
C PRO A 459 42.23 15.63 -50.52
N LEU A 460 43.27 14.97 -51.03
CA LEU A 460 43.60 13.59 -50.68
C LEU A 460 44.85 13.60 -49.80
N GLY A 461 44.75 13.01 -48.60
CA GLY A 461 45.85 12.88 -47.64
C GLY A 461 46.08 14.11 -46.75
N CYS A 462 46.51 15.23 -47.32
CA CYS A 462 46.93 16.42 -46.55
C CYS A 462 45.81 17.02 -45.69
N PHE A 463 44.60 17.09 -46.24
CA PHE A 463 43.41 17.53 -45.51
C PHE A 463 43.15 16.65 -44.27
N PHE A 464 43.19 15.34 -44.41
CA PHE A 464 42.97 14.43 -43.29
C PHE A 464 44.12 14.47 -42.28
N LYS A 465 45.37 14.57 -42.73
CA LYS A 465 46.56 14.66 -41.87
C LYS A 465 46.58 15.94 -41.03
N TRP A 466 46.11 17.05 -41.58
CA TRP A 466 46.01 18.34 -40.88
C TRP A 466 44.95 18.34 -39.77
N HIS A 467 43.87 17.56 -39.92
CA HIS A 467 42.76 17.50 -38.96
C HIS A 467 42.73 16.20 -38.13
N LYS A 468 43.83 15.43 -38.13
CA LYS A 468 44.01 14.35 -37.15
C LYS A 468 44.23 14.96 -35.76
N PRO A 469 43.55 14.46 -34.72
CA PRO A 469 43.73 14.94 -33.35
C PRO A 469 45.13 14.66 -32.80
#